data_AF-X1TNQ3-F1
#
_entry.id   AF-X1TNQ3-F1
#
_cell.length_a   1.000
_cell.length_b   1.000
_cell.length_c   1.000
_cell.angle_alpha   90.00
_cell.angle_beta   90.00
_cell.angle_gamma   90.00
#
_symmetry.space_group_name_H-M   'P 1'
#
loop_
_entity.id
_entity.type
_entity.pdbx_description
1 polymer ?
#
loop_
_entity_poly.entity_id
_entity_poly.type
_entity_poly.pdbx_seq_one_letter_code
_entity_poly.pdbx_strand_id
1 'polypeptide(L)' 'MVSRVRRKYKPARSLGVKQAPFYVLIGAQMPSVLVETGFLTNRTERKRLLSKKYQESVAEGICAGIKTYIKSIDQNYKGG' A
#
# COMPACT_ATOMS: atom_id res chain seq x y z
N MET A 1 2.89 0.04 4.64
CA MET A 1 1.43 -0.03 4.92
C MET A 1 1.02 -1.08 5.95
N VAL A 2 1.08 -2.39 5.64
CA VAL A 2 0.47 -3.45 6.47
C VAL A 2 0.97 -3.47 7.92
N SER A 3 2.27 -3.30 8.15
CA SER A 3 2.88 -3.24 9.48
C SER A 3 2.23 -2.19 10.39
N ARG A 4 1.93 -1.00 9.84
CA ARG A 4 1.24 0.09 10.55
C ARG A 4 -0.21 -0.26 10.88
N VAL A 5 -0.96 -0.74 9.89
CA VAL A 5 -2.37 -1.13 10.07
C VAL A 5 -2.51 -2.25 11.10
N ARG A 6 -1.63 -3.26 11.05
CA ARG A 6 -1.63 -4.42 11.95
C ARG A 6 -1.42 -4.07 13.41
N ARG A 7 -0.79 -2.93 13.73
CA ARG A 7 -0.61 -2.45 15.11
C ARG A 7 -1.95 -2.22 15.81
N LYS A 8 -2.98 -1.78 15.08
CA LYS A 8 -4.29 -1.41 15.62
C LYS A 8 -5.43 -2.31 15.17
N TYR A 9 -5.34 -2.92 13.99
CA TYR A 9 -6.43 -3.66 13.37
C TYR A 9 -6.06 -5.14 13.15
N LYS A 10 -6.16 -5.97 14.20
CA LYS A 10 -5.87 -7.42 14.11
C LYS A 10 -7.13 -8.24 13.78
N PRO A 11 -7.02 -9.33 12.99
CA PRO A 11 -5.90 -9.63 12.12
C PRO A 11 -5.89 -8.67 10.90
N ALA A 12 -4.72 -8.16 10.56
CA ALA A 12 -4.43 -7.57 9.25
C ALA A 12 -3.21 -8.30 8.70
N ARG A 13 -3.33 -8.83 7.48
CA ARG A 13 -2.33 -9.73 6.87
C ARG A 13 -1.71 -9.07 5.64
N SER A 14 -0.45 -9.39 5.38
CA SER A 14 0.16 -9.09 4.08
C SER A 14 -0.19 -10.21 3.11
N LEU A 15 -0.69 -9.87 1.92
CA LEU A 15 -0.94 -10.83 0.84
C LEU A 15 0.21 -10.91 -0.18
N GLY A 16 1.30 -10.17 0.09
CA GLY A 16 2.46 -10.11 -0.80
C GLY A 16 2.24 -9.22 -2.01
N VAL A 17 3.29 -9.10 -2.83
CA VAL A 17 3.24 -8.45 -4.13
C VAL A 17 2.82 -9.47 -5.17
N LYS A 18 1.95 -9.08 -6.09
CA LYS A 18 1.44 -9.94 -7.16
C LYS A 18 1.62 -9.23 -8.51
N GLN A 19 1.96 -10.01 -9.54
CA GLN A 19 2.01 -9.54 -10.92
C GLN A 19 0.66 -9.84 -11.59
N ALA A 20 0.10 -8.86 -12.28
CA ALA A 20 -1.15 -9.01 -13.03
C ALA A 20 -1.25 -7.92 -14.11
N PRO A 21 -1.86 -8.22 -15.27
CA PRO A 21 -1.97 -7.28 -16.39
C PRO A 21 -3.12 -6.28 -16.19
N PHE A 22 -3.09 -5.51 -15.10
CA PHE A 22 -4.07 -4.45 -14.89
C PHE A 22 -3.85 -3.31 -15.87
N TYR A 23 -4.89 -2.91 -16.60
CA TYR A 23 -4.81 -1.86 -17.62
C TYR A 23 -4.14 -0.57 -17.11
N VAL A 24 -4.44 -0.18 -15.86
CA VAL A 24 -3.86 1.02 -15.23
C VAL A 24 -2.35 0.94 -14.98
N LEU A 25 -1.74 -0.25 -15.08
CA LEU A 25 -0.30 -0.46 -14.93
C LEU A 25 0.40 -0.71 -16.28
N ILE A 26 -0.35 -0.95 -17.35
CA ILE A 26 0.23 -1.24 -18.68
C ILE A 26 0.72 0.06 -19.31
N GLY A 27 1.95 0.05 -19.84
CA GLY A 27 2.52 1.20 -20.56
C GLY A 27 2.92 2.38 -19.66
N ALA A 28 2.91 2.23 -18.34
CA ALA A 28 3.36 3.26 -17.42
C ALA A 28 4.85 3.56 -17.65
N GLN A 29 5.17 4.80 -18.02
CA GLN A 29 6.54 5.26 -18.26
C GLN A 29 7.33 5.54 -16.96
N MET A 30 6.72 5.27 -15.81
CA MET A 30 7.28 5.42 -14.48
C MET A 30 6.91 4.20 -13.62
N PRO A 31 7.63 3.95 -12.51
CA PRO A 31 7.27 2.91 -11.55
C PRO A 31 5.82 3.07 -11.08
N SER A 32 5.00 2.04 -11.28
CA SER A 32 3.57 2.05 -10.94
C SER A 32 3.17 0.78 -10.18
N VAL A 33 2.22 0.92 -9.25
CA VAL A 33 1.67 -0.18 -8.46
C VAL A 33 0.18 0.03 -8.21
N LEU A 34 -0.57 -1.07 -8.14
CA LEU A 34 -1.96 -1.08 -7.66
C LEU A 34 -1.98 -1.63 -6.24
N VAL A 35 -2.64 -0.92 -5.32
CA VAL A 35 -2.75 -1.32 -3.92
C VAL A 35 -4.18 -1.70 -3.57
N GLU A 36 -4.40 -2.98 -3.27
CA GLU A 36 -5.64 -3.44 -2.64
C GLU A 36 -5.58 -3.15 -1.12
N THR A 37 -6.47 -2.30 -0.62
CA THR A 37 -6.45 -1.83 0.78
C THR A 37 -7.24 -2.72 1.74
N GLY A 38 -8.04 -3.65 1.22
CA GLY A 38 -8.83 -4.65 1.96
C GLY A 38 -9.97 -5.20 1.11
N PHE A 39 -10.69 -6.20 1.61
CA PHE A 39 -11.78 -6.86 0.87
C PHE A 39 -13.16 -6.40 1.36
N LEU A 40 -13.95 -5.77 0.49
CA LEU A 40 -15.34 -5.39 0.81
C LEU A 40 -16.26 -6.60 1.05
N THR A 41 -15.91 -7.76 0.49
CA THR A 41 -16.61 -9.03 0.72
C THR A 41 -16.40 -9.55 2.14
N ASN A 42 -15.31 -9.17 2.81
CA ASN A 42 -15.06 -9.50 4.20
C ASN A 42 -15.78 -8.50 5.13
N ARG A 43 -16.71 -8.98 5.97
CA ARG A 43 -17.52 -8.12 6.86
C ARG A 43 -16.68 -7.27 7.81
N THR A 44 -15.58 -7.80 8.32
CA THR A 44 -14.69 -7.09 9.25
C THR A 44 -13.89 -6.00 8.53
N GLU A 45 -13.34 -6.32 7.36
CA GLU A 45 -12.60 -5.33 6.56
C GLU A 45 -13.50 -4.27 5.96
N ARG A 46 -14.72 -4.61 5.52
CA ARG A 46 -15.71 -3.62 5.09
C ARG A 46 -15.96 -2.55 6.15
N LYS A 47 -16.19 -2.95 7.41
CA LYS A 47 -16.38 -2.00 8.52
C LYS A 47 -15.15 -1.10 8.73
N ARG A 48 -13.94 -1.65 8.53
CA ARG A 48 -12.69 -0.90 8.63
C ARG A 48 -12.54 0.08 7.46
N LEU A 49 -12.82 -0.35 6.23
CA LEU A 49 -12.73 0.47 5.02
C LEU A 49 -13.67 1.69 5.07
N LEU A 50 -14.79 1.59 5.78
CA LEU A 50 -15.72 2.71 6.01
C LEU A 50 -15.29 3.65 7.16
N SER A 51 -14.26 3.30 7.94
CA SER A 51 -13.78 4.09 9.07
C SER A 51 -12.72 5.10 8.64
N LYS A 52 -12.98 6.39 8.87
CA LYS A 52 -12.01 7.47 8.63
C LYS A 52 -10.64 7.20 9.30
N LYS A 53 -10.63 6.76 10.55
CA LYS A 53 -9.39 6.43 11.30
C LYS A 53 -8.59 5.30 10.65
N TYR A 54 -9.27 4.33 10.04
CA TYR A 54 -8.62 3.23 9.33
C TYR A 54 -8.05 3.72 7.99
N GLN A 55 -8.83 4.49 7.22
CA GLN A 55 -8.40 5.11 5.98
C GLN A 55 -7.15 5.97 6.18
N GLU A 56 -7.11 6.79 7.23
CA GLU A 56 -5.93 7.58 7.63
C GLU A 56 -4.72 6.67 7.91
N SER A 57 -4.90 5.58 8.67
CA SER A 57 -3.83 4.63 8.96
C SER A 57 -3.27 3.95 7.70
N VAL A 58 -4.13 3.65 6.72
CA VAL A 58 -3.75 3.11 5.42
C VAL A 58 -2.98 4.15 4.60
N ALA A 59 -3.52 5.37 4.48
CA ALA A 59 -2.91 6.47 3.74
C ALA A 59 -1.52 6.83 4.28
N GLU A 60 -1.37 6.98 5.59
CA GLU A 60 -0.06 7.17 6.24
C GLU A 60 0.91 6.03 5.90
N GLY A 61 0.40 4.80 5.91
CA GLY A 61 1.17 3.60 5.62
C GLY A 61 1.63 3.50 4.16
N ILE A 62 0.88 4.08 3.22
CA ILE A 62 1.23 4.20 1.80
C ILE A 62 2.23 5.35 1.61
N CYS A 63 1.92 6.53 2.16
CA CYS A 63 2.79 7.72 2.10
C CYS A 63 4.20 7.43 2.66
N ALA A 64 4.29 6.76 3.80
CA ALA A 64 5.58 6.34 4.35
C ALA A 64 6.35 5.41 3.40
N GLY A 65 5.66 4.47 2.74
CA GLY A 65 6.28 3.57 1.76
C GLY A 65 6.82 4.30 0.53
N ILE A 66 6.04 5.24 -0.02
CA ILE A 66 6.47 6.08 -1.15
C ILE A 66 7.70 6.92 -0.77
N LYS A 67 7.71 7.54 0.41
CA LYS A 67 8.88 8.29 0.91
C LYS A 67 10.13 7.42 1.02
N THR A 68 9.99 6.20 1.52
CA THR A 68 11.10 5.24 1.58
C THR A 68 11.60 4.88 0.18
N TYR A 69 10.69 4.66 -0.77
CA TYR A 69 11.06 4.37 -2.16
C TYR A 69 11.83 5.52 -2.81
N ILE A 70 11.34 6.75 -2.72
CA ILE A 70 12.03 7.94 -3.26
C ILE A 70 13.44 8.06 -2.65
N LYS A 71 13.56 7.94 -1.32
CA LYS A 71 14.86 7.99 -0.65
C LYS A 71 15.82 6.90 -1.15
N SER A 72 15.33 5.68 -1.40
CA SER A 72 16.15 4.60 -1.93
C SER A 72 16.65 4.88 -3.35
N ILE A 73 15.83 5.53 -4.17
CA ILE A 73 16.24 5.97 -5.52
C ILE A 73 17.33 7.04 -5.42
N ASP A 74 17.14 8.06 -4.58
CA ASP A 74 18.13 9.13 -4.39
C ASP A 74 19.49 8.61 -3.92
N GLN A 75 19.49 7.63 -3.02
CA GLN A 75 20.72 6.99 -2.54
C GLN A 75 21.45 6.24 -3.65
N ASN A 76 20.72 5.56 -4.54
CA ASN A 76 21.31 4.87 -5.68
C ASN A 76 21.93 5.85 -6.70
N TYR A 77 21.34 7.04 -6.88
CA TYR A 77 21.89 8.06 -7.77
C TYR A 77 23.14 8.77 -7.23
N LYS A 78 23.31 8.86 -5.91
CA LYS A 78 24.50 9.51 -5.29
C LYS A 78 25.74 8.60 -5.18
N GLY A 79 25.57 7.30 -5.44
CA GLY A 79 26.64 6.31 -5.35
C GLY A 79 27.18 5.83 -6.70
N GLY A 80 26.78 6.48 -7.80
CA GLY A 80 27.28 6.25 -9.16
C GLY A 80 28.15 7.40 -9.66
#